data_AF-A0A3B6VGU2-F1
#
_entry.id   AF-A0A3B6VGU2-F1
#
_cell.length_a   1.000
_cell.length_b   1.000
_cell.length_c   1.000
_cell.angle_alpha   90.00
_cell.angle_beta   90.00
_cell.angle_gamma   90.00
#
_symmetry.space_group_name_H-M   'P 1'
#
loop_
_entity.id
_entity.type
_entity.pdbx_description
1 polymer ?
#
loop_
_entity_poly.entity_id
_entity_poly.type
_entity_poly.pdbx_seq_one_letter_code
_entity_poly.pdbx_strand_id
1 'polypeptide(L)'
;MSNKYIVWEDKYKVGYKRIDDQHLELIEIINDLHDCMDNKDSEDESLKAEFKKALKKTVDYVAYHFSYEEKIMHAIKYNKIIEHSSYHKEFTNTIYNYVKSYENGSLDAINNLVQYLKDWFLNHILVTDKKFIKEVKEALEKLSKEE
;
A
#
# COMPACT_ATOMS: atom_id res chain seq x y z
N MET A 1 -10.35 -23.42 -3.12
CA MET A 1 -10.37 -21.96 -2.87
C MET A 1 -9.02 -21.62 -2.28
N SER A 2 -8.20 -20.83 -2.98
CA SER A 2 -6.91 -20.40 -2.43
C SER A 2 -7.16 -19.63 -1.13
N ASN A 3 -6.36 -19.91 -0.09
CA ASN A 3 -6.37 -19.12 1.13
C ASN A 3 -5.67 -17.80 0.81
N LYS A 4 -6.39 -16.67 0.88
CA LYS A 4 -5.79 -15.35 0.63
C LYS A 4 -4.65 -15.08 1.63
N TYR A 5 -3.53 -14.56 1.12
CA TYR A 5 -2.36 -14.21 1.94
C TYR A 5 -2.64 -13.08 2.94
N ILE A 6 -3.47 -12.12 2.54
CA ILE A 6 -4.02 -11.05 3.38
C ILE A 6 -5.54 -11.10 3.27
N VAL A 7 -6.19 -11.15 4.43
CA VAL A 7 -7.66 -11.09 4.55
C VAL A 7 -8.01 -9.73 5.13
N TRP A 8 -8.92 -9.01 4.46
CA TRP A 8 -9.45 -7.77 5.00
C TRP A 8 -10.23 -8.02 6.31
N GLU A 9 -9.96 -7.18 7.30
CA GLU A 9 -10.64 -7.19 8.59
C GLU A 9 -11.15 -5.78 8.92
N ASP A 10 -12.25 -5.67 9.65
CA ASP A 10 -12.85 -4.38 10.01
C ASP A 10 -11.90 -3.47 10.79
N LYS A 11 -10.89 -4.02 11.46
CA LYS A 11 -9.85 -3.25 12.14
C LYS A 11 -9.01 -2.39 11.19
N TYR A 12 -8.99 -2.67 9.88
CA TYR A 12 -8.27 -1.87 8.89
C TYR A 12 -9.08 -0.71 8.33
N LYS A 13 -10.39 -0.63 8.65
CA LYS A 13 -11.21 0.51 8.27
C LYS A 13 -10.75 1.78 8.98
N VAL A 14 -10.48 2.82 8.20
CA VAL A 14 -10.26 4.20 8.69
C VAL A 14 -11.58 4.99 8.73
N GLY A 15 -12.59 4.52 8.00
CA GLY A 15 -13.92 5.10 7.96
C GLY A 15 -13.98 6.35 7.08
N TYR A 16 -13.21 6.35 6.00
CA TYR A 16 -13.29 7.31 4.90
C TYR A 16 -13.39 6.49 3.63
N LYS A 17 -14.61 6.39 3.06
CA LYS A 17 -14.97 5.36 2.08
C LYS A 17 -13.95 5.22 0.95
N ARG A 18 -13.51 6.33 0.35
CA ARG A 18 -12.59 6.29 -0.79
C ARG A 18 -11.19 5.77 -0.42
N ILE A 19 -10.74 5.98 0.81
CA ILE A 19 -9.46 5.46 1.32
C ILE A 19 -9.62 3.99 1.71
N ASP A 20 -10.73 3.62 2.36
CA ASP A 20 -11.05 2.21 2.62
C ASP A 20 -11.11 1.39 1.31
N ASP A 21 -11.72 1.93 0.26
CA ASP A 21 -11.76 1.31 -1.08
C ASP A 21 -10.34 1.15 -1.69
N GLN A 22 -9.46 2.15 -1.51
CA GLN A 22 -8.07 2.08 -1.95
C GLN A 22 -7.26 1.04 -1.17
N HIS A 23 -7.46 0.95 0.15
CA HIS A 23 -6.78 -0.05 0.98
C HIS A 23 -7.18 -1.47 0.61
N LEU A 24 -8.47 -1.69 0.31
CA LEU A 24 -8.97 -2.97 -0.18
C LEU A 24 -8.31 -3.37 -1.49
N GLU A 25 -8.28 -2.47 -2.49
CA GLU A 25 -7.62 -2.76 -3.77
C GLU A 25 -6.12 -3.02 -3.60
N LEU A 26 -5.42 -2.27 -2.74
CA LEU A 26 -3.99 -2.50 -2.52
C LEU A 26 -3.72 -3.85 -1.84
N ILE A 27 -4.61 -4.31 -0.95
CA ILE A 27 -4.56 -5.67 -0.39
C ILE A 27 -4.78 -6.74 -1.48
N GLU A 28 -5.73 -6.54 -2.39
CA GLU A 28 -5.94 -7.45 -3.51
C GLU A 28 -4.71 -7.48 -4.44
N ILE A 29 -4.09 -6.32 -4.70
CA ILE A 29 -2.84 -6.24 -5.49
C ILE A 29 -1.69 -7.00 -4.80
N ILE A 30 -1.55 -6.91 -3.48
CA ILE A 30 -0.53 -7.67 -2.74
C ILE A 30 -0.84 -9.17 -2.77
N ASN A 31 -2.11 -9.56 -2.67
CA ASN A 31 -2.52 -10.95 -2.83
C ASN A 31 -2.21 -11.49 -4.23
N ASP A 32 -2.51 -10.73 -5.29
CA ASP A 32 -2.17 -11.10 -6.67
C ASP A 32 -0.65 -11.29 -6.83
N LEU A 33 0.15 -10.39 -6.25
CA LEU A 33 1.61 -10.48 -6.27
C LEU A 33 2.14 -11.71 -5.52
N HIS A 34 1.52 -12.06 -4.39
CA HIS A 34 1.84 -13.27 -3.63
C HIS A 34 1.49 -14.54 -4.44
N ASP A 35 0.32 -14.59 -5.06
CA ASP A 35 -0.15 -15.75 -5.82
C ASP A 35 0.75 -16.03 -7.03
N CYS A 36 1.35 -15.00 -7.64
CA CYS A 36 2.35 -15.17 -8.69
C CYS A 36 3.61 -15.93 -8.22
N MET A 37 3.91 -15.94 -6.92
CA MET A 37 5.11 -16.57 -6.35
C MET A 37 4.91 -18.04 -5.98
N ASP A 38 3.67 -18.42 -5.61
CA ASP A 38 3.34 -19.80 -5.25
C ASP A 38 3.34 -20.76 -6.46
N ASN A 39 3.39 -20.22 -7.69
CA ASN A 39 3.55 -20.98 -8.91
C ASN A 39 5.02 -21.41 -9.10
N LYS A 40 5.30 -22.70 -8.83
CA LYS A 40 6.63 -23.28 -8.61
C LYS A 40 7.55 -23.39 -9.83
N ASP A 41 7.13 -22.99 -11.03
CA ASP A 41 7.97 -23.07 -12.23
C ASP A 41 8.65 -21.72 -12.51
N SER A 42 9.76 -21.47 -11.79
CA SER A 42 10.59 -20.26 -11.93
C SER A 42 11.24 -20.08 -13.30
N GLU A 43 11.16 -21.09 -14.18
CA GLU A 43 11.70 -21.06 -15.55
C GLU A 43 10.66 -20.66 -16.61
N ASP A 44 9.38 -20.57 -16.26
CA ASP A 44 8.33 -20.14 -17.19
C ASP A 44 8.38 -18.61 -17.42
N GLU A 45 8.72 -18.22 -18.65
CA GLU A 45 8.78 -16.80 -19.05
C GLU A 45 7.42 -16.09 -18.96
N SER A 46 6.31 -16.82 -19.07
CA SER A 46 4.97 -16.24 -18.89
C SER A 46 4.71 -15.87 -17.43
N LEU A 47 5.10 -16.72 -16.48
CA LEU A 47 5.00 -16.44 -15.04
C LEU A 47 5.88 -15.25 -14.63
N LYS A 48 7.08 -15.12 -15.21
CA LYS A 48 7.94 -13.94 -15.00
C LYS A 48 7.30 -12.65 -15.52
N ALA A 49 6.61 -12.70 -16.66
CA ALA A 49 5.92 -11.54 -17.21
C ALA A 49 4.71 -11.13 -16.36
N GLU A 50 3.93 -12.10 -15.86
CA GLU A 50 2.82 -11.86 -14.94
C GLU A 50 3.31 -11.24 -13.62
N PHE A 51 4.39 -11.79 -13.05
CA PHE A 51 5.00 -11.24 -11.85
C PHE A 51 5.45 -9.78 -12.03
N LYS A 52 6.16 -9.46 -13.12
CA LYS A 52 6.57 -8.08 -13.43
C LYS A 52 5.37 -7.13 -13.58
N LYS A 53 4.27 -7.62 -14.17
CA LYS A 53 3.02 -6.85 -14.30
C LYS A 53 2.37 -6.60 -12.94
N ALA A 54 2.29 -7.61 -12.08
CA ALA A 54 1.78 -7.48 -10.72
C ALA A 54 2.63 -6.48 -9.91
N LEU A 55 3.95 -6.60 -9.98
CA LEU A 55 4.89 -5.70 -9.32
C LEU A 55 4.72 -4.24 -9.78
N LYS A 56 4.59 -4.02 -11.09
CA LYS A 56 4.30 -2.68 -11.63
C LYS A 56 2.96 -2.14 -11.11
N LYS A 57 1.91 -2.98 -11.07
CA LYS A 57 0.60 -2.62 -10.52
C LYS A 57 0.73 -2.19 -9.05
N THR A 58 1.52 -2.90 -8.25
CA THR A 58 1.82 -2.54 -6.85
C THR A 58 2.44 -1.15 -6.75
N VAL A 59 3.53 -0.89 -7.48
CA VAL A 59 4.24 0.40 -7.42
C VAL A 59 3.32 1.55 -7.85
N ASP A 60 2.62 1.39 -8.98
CA ASP A 60 1.73 2.43 -9.51
C ASP A 60 0.59 2.74 -8.53
N TYR A 61 -0.02 1.70 -7.93
CA TYR A 61 -1.16 1.88 -7.04
C TYR A 61 -0.76 2.46 -5.67
N VAL A 62 0.40 2.07 -5.14
CA VAL A 62 1.00 2.69 -3.93
C VAL A 62 1.20 4.19 -4.16
N ALA A 63 1.83 4.57 -5.28
CA ALA A 63 2.06 5.98 -5.60
C ALA A 63 0.75 6.77 -5.78
N TYR A 64 -0.26 6.16 -6.42
CA TYR A 64 -1.59 6.74 -6.57
C TYR A 64 -2.26 6.99 -5.21
N HIS A 65 -2.26 5.97 -4.34
CA HIS A 65 -2.86 6.03 -3.01
C HIS A 65 -2.19 7.10 -2.14
N PHE A 66 -0.86 7.09 -2.02
CA PHE A 66 -0.14 8.10 -1.25
C PHE A 66 -0.35 9.52 -1.78
N SER A 67 -0.34 9.70 -3.11
CA SER A 67 -0.65 11.00 -3.71
C SER A 67 -2.07 11.48 -3.38
N TYR A 68 -3.03 10.56 -3.27
CA TYR A 68 -4.40 10.88 -2.90
C TYR A 68 -4.48 11.37 -1.45
N GLU A 69 -3.84 10.66 -0.52
CA GLU A 69 -3.83 11.07 0.89
C GLU A 69 -3.09 12.39 1.10
N GLU A 70 -1.93 12.56 0.49
CA GLU A 70 -1.13 13.79 0.62
C GLU A 70 -1.87 15.03 0.12
N LYS A 71 -2.68 14.90 -0.94
CA LYS A 71 -3.57 15.98 -1.40
C LYS A 71 -4.58 16.37 -0.33
N ILE A 72 -5.16 15.40 0.36
CA ILE A 72 -6.08 15.66 1.47
C ILE A 72 -5.33 16.31 2.63
N MET A 73 -4.16 15.77 3.01
CA MET A 73 -3.30 16.33 4.06
C MET A 73 -2.96 17.80 3.79
N HIS A 74 -2.61 18.14 2.55
CA HIS A 74 -2.37 19.52 2.15
C HIS A 74 -3.62 20.40 2.27
N ALA A 75 -4.77 19.91 1.80
CA ALA A 75 -6.03 20.66 1.83
C ALA A 75 -6.46 21.02 3.25
N ILE A 76 -6.27 20.11 4.21
CA ILE A 76 -6.63 20.34 5.61
C ILE A 76 -5.50 20.95 6.46
N LYS A 77 -4.33 21.24 5.85
CA LYS A 77 -3.12 21.70 6.55
C LYS A 77 -2.70 20.75 7.69
N TYR A 78 -2.69 19.46 7.41
CA TYR A 78 -2.34 18.41 8.36
C TYR A 78 -0.94 18.67 8.97
N ASN A 79 -0.88 18.76 10.30
CA ASN A 79 0.33 19.19 11.03
C ASN A 79 1.52 18.22 10.90
N LYS A 80 1.24 16.94 10.62
CA LYS A 80 2.24 15.87 10.50
C LYS A 80 2.50 15.44 9.06
N ILE A 81 2.11 16.25 8.07
CA ILE A 81 2.31 15.91 6.66
C ILE A 81 3.77 15.55 6.34
N ILE A 82 4.75 16.24 6.92
CA ILE A 82 6.18 15.96 6.69
C ILE A 82 6.56 14.57 7.21
N GLU A 83 6.12 14.23 8.43
CA GLU A 83 6.36 12.91 9.04
C GLU A 83 5.66 11.81 8.23
N HIS A 84 4.38 12.00 7.90
CA HIS A 84 3.59 11.03 7.15
C HIS A 84 4.17 10.77 5.75
N SER A 85 4.43 11.82 4.96
CA SER A 85 5.07 11.71 3.65
C SER A 85 6.48 11.10 3.70
N SER A 86 7.18 11.24 4.84
CA SER A 86 8.48 10.57 5.00
C SER A 86 8.33 9.05 5.03
N TYR A 87 7.28 8.52 5.67
CA TYR A 87 6.96 7.09 5.67
C TYR A 87 6.61 6.59 4.26
N HIS A 88 5.79 7.34 3.51
CA HIS A 88 5.46 7.02 2.12
C HIS A 88 6.70 6.91 1.23
N LYS A 89 7.61 7.87 1.39
CA LYS A 89 8.86 7.92 0.62
C LYS A 89 9.79 6.75 0.99
N GLU A 90 9.93 6.45 2.27
CA GLU A 90 10.73 5.31 2.74
C GLU A 90 10.19 3.99 2.20
N PHE A 91 8.87 3.80 2.26
CA PHE A 91 8.22 2.61 1.71
C PHE A 91 8.46 2.46 0.21
N THR A 92 8.23 3.52 -0.55
CA THR A 92 8.44 3.53 -2.01
C THR A 92 9.89 3.22 -2.38
N ASN A 93 10.86 3.80 -1.66
CA ASN A 93 12.28 3.51 -1.88
C ASN A 93 12.64 2.07 -1.54
N THR A 94 12.04 1.51 -0.49
CA THR A 94 12.28 0.12 -0.10
C THR A 94 11.75 -0.85 -1.13
N ILE A 95 10.54 -0.61 -1.67
CA ILE A 95 10.00 -1.39 -2.80
C ILE A 95 10.95 -1.32 -4.00
N TYR A 96 11.40 -0.12 -4.38
CA TYR A 96 12.34 0.05 -5.49
C TYR A 96 13.64 -0.74 -5.30
N ASN A 97 14.19 -0.76 -4.08
CA ASN A 97 15.40 -1.52 -3.79
C ASN A 97 15.18 -3.04 -3.94
N TYR A 98 14.04 -3.55 -3.49
CA TYR A 98 13.68 -4.96 -3.71
C TYR A 98 13.52 -5.30 -5.20
N VAL A 99 12.82 -4.45 -5.95
CA VAL A 99 12.64 -4.61 -7.42
C VAL A 99 14.01 -4.69 -8.09
N LYS A 100 14.90 -3.74 -7.77
CA LYS A 100 16.25 -3.70 -8.32
C LYS A 100 17.07 -4.94 -7.95
N SER A 101 16.97 -5.42 -6.72
CA SER A 101 17.65 -6.66 -6.30
C SER A 101 17.14 -7.89 -7.06
N TYR A 102 15.83 -7.97 -7.30
CA TYR A 102 15.24 -9.03 -8.12
C TYR A 102 15.73 -8.98 -9.58
N GLU A 103 15.75 -7.79 -10.19
CA GLU A 103 16.26 -7.61 -11.56
C GLU A 103 17.75 -7.99 -11.69
N ASN A 104 18.51 -7.91 -10.61
CA ASN A 104 19.91 -8.34 -10.55
C ASN A 104 20.08 -9.84 -10.21
N GLY A 105 19.00 -10.63 -10.19
CA GLY A 105 19.03 -12.08 -10.03
C GLY A 105 18.83 -12.60 -8.60
N SER A 106 18.48 -11.74 -7.63
CA SER A 106 18.16 -12.19 -6.28
C SER A 106 16.70 -12.67 -6.20
N LEU A 107 16.49 -13.98 -6.28
CA LEU A 107 15.14 -14.58 -6.17
C LEU A 107 14.54 -14.39 -4.76
N ASP A 108 15.37 -14.39 -3.72
CA ASP A 108 14.92 -14.16 -2.33
C ASP A 108 14.38 -12.74 -2.10
N ALA A 109 14.78 -11.77 -2.95
CA ALA A 109 14.29 -10.40 -2.85
C ALA A 109 12.76 -10.31 -2.99
N ILE A 110 12.14 -11.24 -3.72
CA ILE A 110 10.70 -11.25 -3.96
C ILE A 110 9.93 -11.69 -2.70
N ASN A 111 10.33 -12.81 -2.10
CA ASN A 111 9.77 -13.32 -0.82
C ASN A 111 9.82 -12.24 0.26
N ASN A 112 10.97 -11.57 0.36
CA ASN A 112 11.14 -10.49 1.33
C ASN A 112 10.31 -9.25 0.98
N LEU A 113 10.12 -8.94 -0.30
CA LEU A 113 9.27 -7.83 -0.73
C LEU A 113 7.81 -8.03 -0.35
N VAL A 114 7.22 -9.19 -0.66
CA VAL A 114 5.78 -9.42 -0.38
C VAL A 114 5.49 -9.42 1.13
N GLN A 115 6.37 -10.02 1.92
CA GLN A 115 6.26 -9.95 3.38
C GLN A 115 6.39 -8.50 3.89
N TYR A 116 7.36 -7.74 3.37
CA TYR A 116 7.52 -6.33 3.72
C TYR A 116 6.31 -5.48 3.35
N LEU A 117 5.75 -5.65 2.13
CA LEU A 117 4.55 -4.96 1.67
C LEU A 117 3.39 -5.19 2.63
N LYS A 118 3.15 -6.44 3.02
CA LYS A 118 2.10 -6.81 3.97
C LYS A 118 2.31 -6.14 5.33
N ASP A 119 3.46 -6.36 5.94
CA ASP A 119 3.69 -5.94 7.33
C ASP A 119 3.69 -4.41 7.45
N TRP A 120 4.36 -3.73 6.53
CA TRP A 120 4.41 -2.27 6.52
C TRP A 120 3.02 -1.70 6.26
N PHE A 121 2.31 -2.17 5.23
CA PHE A 121 1.01 -1.61 4.85
C PHE A 121 -0.04 -1.81 5.94
N LEU A 122 -0.17 -3.02 6.48
CA LEU A 122 -1.16 -3.30 7.53
C LEU A 122 -0.88 -2.50 8.81
N ASN A 123 0.40 -2.29 9.17
CA ASN A 123 0.75 -1.43 10.29
C ASN A 123 0.46 0.05 10.00
N HIS A 124 0.78 0.51 8.79
CA HIS A 124 0.58 1.89 8.36
C HIS A 124 -0.90 2.28 8.41
N ILE A 125 -1.78 1.49 7.77
CA ILE A 125 -3.22 1.77 7.75
C ILE A 125 -3.84 1.68 9.16
N LEU A 126 -3.33 0.80 10.01
CA LEU A 126 -3.85 0.60 11.36
C LEU A 126 -3.45 1.73 12.33
N VAL A 127 -2.29 2.36 12.11
CA VAL A 127 -1.69 3.31 13.07
C VAL A 127 -1.64 4.74 12.51
N THR A 128 -1.09 4.92 11.32
CA THR A 128 -0.81 6.23 10.73
C THR A 128 -2.07 6.79 10.08
N ASP A 129 -2.72 6.03 9.20
CA ASP A 129 -3.84 6.54 8.40
C ASP A 129 -5.08 6.74 9.25
N LYS A 130 -5.30 5.88 10.25
CA LYS A 130 -6.35 6.11 11.25
C LYS A 130 -6.19 7.43 11.98
N LYS A 131 -4.97 7.84 12.34
CA LYS A 131 -4.73 9.12 13.00
C LYS A 131 -4.98 10.28 12.04
N PHE A 132 -4.46 10.18 10.83
CA PHE A 132 -4.70 11.15 9.76
C PHE A 132 -6.20 11.35 9.48
N ILE A 133 -6.95 10.26 9.30
CA ILE A 133 -8.39 10.32 8.98
C ILE A 133 -9.24 10.83 10.13
N LYS A 134 -8.82 10.60 11.38
CA LYS A 134 -9.43 11.26 12.53
C LYS A 134 -9.34 12.78 12.41
N GLU A 135 -8.16 13.32 12.09
CA GLU A 135 -7.98 14.77 11.91
C GLU A 135 -8.74 15.32 10.68
N VAL A 136 -8.86 14.54 9.60
CA VAL A 136 -9.72 14.91 8.46
C VAL A 136 -11.17 15.07 8.90
N LYS A 137 -11.72 14.13 9.67
CA LYS A 137 -13.10 14.21 10.17
C LYS A 137 -13.31 15.43 11.05
N GLU A 138 -12.39 15.69 11.98
CA GLU A 138 -12.43 16.86 12.85
C GLU A 138 -12.35 18.19 12.07
N ALA A 139 -11.55 18.24 11.00
CA ALA A 139 -11.47 19.41 10.13
C ALA A 139 -12.77 19.66 9.37
N LEU A 140 -13.38 18.61 8.80
CA LEU A 140 -14.66 18.71 8.10
C LEU A 140 -15.82 19.12 9.02
N GLU A 141 -15.85 18.59 10.25
CA GLU A 141 -16.84 18.99 11.25
C GLU A 141 -16.74 20.48 11.62
N LYS A 142 -15.52 21.01 11.75
CA LYS A 142 -15.32 22.45 12.02
C LYS A 142 -15.83 23.30 10.86
N LEU A 143 -15.46 22.96 9.63
CA LEU A 143 -15.92 23.67 8.43
C LEU A 143 -17.44 23.68 8.31
N SER A 144 -18.12 22.56 8.62
CA SER A 144 -19.58 22.48 8.58
C SER A 144 -20.33 23.32 9.63
N LYS A 145 -19.61 23.84 10.65
CA LYS A 145 -20.18 24.68 11.72
C LYS A 145 -19.88 26.17 11.51
N GLU A 146 -18.98 26.49 10.59
CA GLU A 146 -18.60 27.87 10.23
C GLU A 146 -19.47 28.44 9.09
N GLU A 147 -20.30 27.60 8.46
CA GLU A 147 -21.37 27.95 7.51
C GLU A 147 -22.73 28.05 8.20
#